data_AF-A0A538QX31-F1
#
_entry.id   AF-A0A538QX31-F1
#
_cell.length_a   1.000
_cell.length_b   1.000
_cell.length_c   1.000
_cell.angle_alpha   90.00
_cell.angle_beta   90.00
_cell.angle_gamma   90.00
#
_symmetry.space_group_name_H-M   'P 1'
#
loop_
_entity.id
_entity.type
_entity.pdbx_description
1 polymer ?
#
loop_
_entity_poly.entity_id
_entity_poly.type
_entity_poly.pdbx_seq_one_letter_code
_entity_poly.pdbx_strand_id
1 'polypeptide(L)'
;MAFARALRESHPDVPLAFNYSSSFKWHKDANPFTFKELGELGYKFIFITLFAAHAGMYSVWNAMEELVKDQEQAQWRLEKTKDGHPTESHHVMARVGHFQELEKKYIPGSDARIKGSAGFDDKRMH
;
A
#
# COMPACT_ATOMS: atom_id res chain seq x y z
N MET A 1 -19.39 1.14 -22.55
CA MET A 1 -19.43 1.83 -23.86
C MET A 1 -20.63 2.77 -24.04
N ALA A 2 -21.87 2.26 -24.07
CA ALA A 2 -23.06 3.07 -24.40
C ALA A 2 -23.28 4.29 -23.47
N PHE A 3 -23.13 4.11 -22.15
CA PHE A 3 -23.30 5.18 -21.16
C PHE A 3 -22.39 6.39 -21.43
N ALA A 4 -21.07 6.16 -21.56
CA ALA A 4 -20.10 7.23 -21.76
C ALA A 4 -20.33 7.99 -23.08
N ARG A 5 -20.72 7.28 -24.15
CA ARG A 5 -21.04 7.90 -25.45
C ARG A 5 -22.29 8.78 -25.36
N ALA A 6 -23.39 8.25 -24.83
CA ALA A 6 -24.64 8.99 -24.67
C ALA A 6 -24.48 10.22 -23.75
N LEU A 7 -23.69 10.12 -22.68
CA LEU A 7 -23.45 11.26 -21.80
C LEU A 7 -22.65 12.35 -22.52
N ARG A 8 -21.63 11.98 -23.31
CA ARG A 8 -20.79 12.93 -24.02
C ARG A 8 -21.53 13.72 -25.12
N GLU A 9 -22.62 13.18 -25.66
CA GLU A 9 -23.48 13.88 -26.64
C GLU A 9 -24.21 15.07 -26.02
N SER A 10 -24.63 14.97 -24.77
CA SER A 10 -25.42 16.01 -24.08
C SER A 10 -24.61 16.86 -23.09
N HIS A 11 -23.55 16.27 -22.53
CA HIS A 11 -22.74 16.88 -21.48
C HIS A 11 -21.25 16.56 -21.72
N PRO A 12 -20.64 17.15 -22.76
CA PRO A 12 -19.32 16.75 -23.25
C PRO A 12 -18.18 16.94 -22.24
N ASP A 13 -18.33 17.89 -21.32
CA ASP A 13 -17.29 18.29 -20.38
C ASP A 13 -17.41 17.60 -19.00
N VAL A 14 -18.40 16.73 -18.79
CA VAL A 14 -18.58 16.05 -17.50
C VAL A 14 -17.49 14.98 -17.31
N PRO A 15 -16.65 15.08 -16.27
CA PRO A 15 -15.66 14.04 -15.98
C PRO A 15 -16.37 12.78 -15.48
N LEU A 16 -15.96 11.63 -16.01
CA LEU A 16 -16.49 10.34 -15.59
C LEU A 16 -15.56 9.65 -14.59
N ALA A 17 -16.16 8.88 -13.67
CA ALA A 17 -15.46 7.98 -12.78
C ALA A 17 -15.92 6.54 -12.98
N PHE A 18 -15.01 5.57 -12.81
CA PHE A 18 -15.31 4.14 -12.95
C PHE A 18 -14.78 3.35 -11.76
N ASN A 19 -15.66 2.62 -11.09
CA ASN A 19 -15.28 1.64 -10.09
C ASN A 19 -14.93 0.31 -10.78
N TYR A 20 -13.64 0.00 -10.87
CA TYR A 20 -13.13 -1.28 -11.35
C TYR A 20 -13.21 -2.34 -10.24
N SER A 21 -14.45 -2.65 -9.84
CA SER A 21 -14.76 -3.30 -8.56
C SER A 21 -14.13 -4.70 -8.40
N SER A 22 -13.59 -4.98 -7.21
CA SER A 22 -13.12 -6.31 -6.81
C SER A 22 -14.24 -7.35 -6.66
N SER A 23 -15.51 -6.93 -6.68
CA SER A 23 -16.66 -7.85 -6.66
C SER A 23 -16.81 -8.62 -7.98
N PHE A 24 -16.18 -8.16 -9.07
CA PHE A 24 -16.21 -8.84 -10.36
C PHE A 24 -15.05 -9.81 -10.52
N LYS A 25 -15.31 -10.93 -11.21
CA LYS A 25 -14.29 -11.91 -11.57
C LYS A 25 -13.66 -11.54 -12.91
N TRP A 26 -12.88 -10.46 -12.94
CA TRP A 26 -12.25 -9.92 -14.16
C TRP A 26 -11.44 -10.95 -14.95
N HIS A 27 -10.75 -11.87 -14.27
CA HIS A 27 -9.98 -12.94 -14.91
C HIS A 27 -10.84 -14.00 -15.63
N LYS A 28 -12.18 -14.00 -15.42
CA LYS A 28 -13.12 -14.88 -16.12
C LYS A 28 -13.86 -14.20 -17.26
N ASP A 29 -13.75 -12.88 -17.36
CA ASP A 29 -14.25 -12.15 -18.49
C ASP A 29 -13.31 -12.41 -19.67
N ALA A 30 -13.87 -12.80 -20.83
CA ALA A 30 -13.09 -13.03 -22.04
C ALA A 30 -12.62 -11.72 -22.67
N ASN A 31 -13.24 -10.59 -22.32
CA ASN A 31 -12.90 -9.27 -22.82
C ASN A 31 -13.12 -8.18 -21.76
N PRO A 32 -12.37 -8.21 -20.64
CA PRO A 32 -12.49 -7.20 -19.59
C PRO A 32 -11.99 -5.86 -20.11
N PHE A 33 -12.69 -4.77 -19.74
CA PHE A 33 -12.19 -3.43 -20.02
C PHE A 33 -10.83 -3.19 -19.36
N THR A 34 -9.88 -2.68 -20.12
CA THR A 34 -8.61 -2.18 -19.58
C THR A 34 -8.78 -0.75 -19.05
N PHE A 35 -7.89 -0.33 -18.15
CA PHE A 35 -7.85 1.08 -17.71
C PHE A 35 -7.64 2.05 -18.87
N LYS A 36 -6.86 1.63 -19.87
CA LYS A 36 -6.61 2.41 -21.09
C LYS A 36 -7.91 2.63 -21.87
N GLU A 37 -8.67 1.58 -22.15
CA GLU A 37 -9.95 1.69 -22.87
C GLU A 37 -10.97 2.51 -22.10
N LEU A 38 -11.03 2.38 -20.76
CA LEU A 38 -11.87 3.24 -19.93
C LEU A 38 -11.44 4.72 -20.03
N GLY A 39 -10.14 4.99 -20.03
CA GLY A 39 -9.60 6.34 -20.23
C GLY A 39 -9.96 6.94 -21.59
N GLU A 40 -9.88 6.15 -22.66
CA GLU A 40 -10.28 6.54 -24.02
C GLU A 40 -11.77 6.89 -24.12
N LEU A 41 -12.61 6.30 -23.25
CA LEU A 41 -14.04 6.62 -23.15
C LEU A 41 -14.35 7.86 -22.31
N GLY A 42 -13.36 8.46 -21.66
CA GLY A 42 -13.53 9.66 -20.84
C GLY A 42 -13.62 9.41 -19.34
N TYR A 43 -13.39 8.18 -18.85
CA TYR A 43 -13.26 7.91 -17.42
C TYR A 43 -11.91 8.43 -16.90
N LYS A 44 -11.94 9.60 -16.27
CA LYS A 44 -10.75 10.30 -15.76
C LYS A 44 -10.33 9.82 -14.38
N PHE A 45 -11.27 9.29 -13.59
CA PHE A 45 -10.99 8.71 -12.28
C PHE A 45 -11.37 7.23 -12.27
N ILE A 46 -10.37 6.35 -12.20
CA ILE A 46 -10.57 4.90 -12.11
C ILE A 46 -10.06 4.45 -10.76
N PHE A 47 -10.88 3.72 -10.02
CA PHE A 47 -10.55 3.25 -8.68
C PHE A 47 -11.03 1.82 -8.48
N ILE A 48 -10.34 1.07 -7.63
CA ILE A 48 -10.75 -0.26 -7.19
C ILE A 48 -11.09 -0.15 -5.69
N THR A 49 -12.36 -0.31 -5.33
CA THR A 49 -12.82 -0.06 -3.96
C THR A 49 -12.13 -0.91 -2.89
N LEU A 50 -11.78 -2.15 -3.20
CA LEU A 50 -11.30 -3.14 -2.21
C LEU A 50 -9.90 -3.70 -2.52
N PHE A 51 -9.13 -3.09 -3.43
CA PHE A 51 -7.84 -3.66 -3.85
C PHE A 51 -6.87 -3.86 -2.68
N ALA A 52 -6.69 -2.81 -1.87
CA ALA A 52 -5.78 -2.87 -0.71
C ALA A 52 -6.23 -3.90 0.33
N ALA A 53 -7.54 -4.02 0.57
CA ALA A 53 -8.09 -5.02 1.49
C ALA A 53 -7.81 -6.44 1.01
N HIS A 54 -8.07 -6.74 -0.27
CA HIS A 54 -7.78 -8.06 -0.83
C HIS A 54 -6.28 -8.38 -0.82
N ALA A 55 -5.43 -7.44 -1.26
CA ALA A 55 -3.98 -7.63 -1.25
C ALA A 55 -3.45 -7.86 0.18
N GLY A 56 -3.83 -7.00 1.12
CA GLY A 56 -3.38 -7.09 2.51
C GLY A 56 -3.87 -8.35 3.22
N MET A 57 -5.16 -8.68 3.13
CA MET A 57 -5.71 -9.89 3.76
C MET A 57 -5.08 -11.16 3.17
N TYR A 58 -4.91 -11.23 1.85
CA TYR A 58 -4.26 -12.36 1.20
C TYR A 58 -2.82 -12.53 1.69
N SER A 59 -2.02 -11.46 1.70
CA SER A 59 -0.63 -11.53 2.18
C SER A 59 -0.54 -11.95 3.65
N VAL A 60 -1.34 -11.36 4.54
CA VAL A 60 -1.33 -11.68 5.98
C VAL A 60 -1.76 -13.12 6.23
N TRP A 61 -2.83 -13.58 5.59
CA TRP A 61 -3.30 -14.95 5.75
C TRP A 61 -2.21 -15.97 5.41
N ASN A 62 -1.58 -15.83 4.24
CA ASN A 62 -0.55 -16.77 3.81
C ASN A 62 0.70 -16.70 4.71
N ALA A 63 1.11 -15.50 5.16
CA ALA A 63 2.22 -15.36 6.09
C ALA A 63 1.93 -16.07 7.43
N MET A 64 0.70 -16.00 7.94
CA MET A 64 0.30 -16.71 9.16
C MET A 64 0.26 -18.23 8.97
N GLU A 65 -0.24 -18.69 7.82
CA GLU A 65 -0.20 -20.11 7.45
C GLU A 65 1.23 -20.66 7.39
N GLU A 66 2.17 -19.88 6.85
CA GLU A 66 3.60 -20.24 6.86
C GLU A 66 4.19 -20.23 8.27
N LEU A 67 3.84 -19.22 9.09
CA LEU A 67 4.32 -19.11 10.46
C LEU A 67 3.92 -20.32 11.32
N VAL A 68 2.68 -20.82 11.18
CA VAL A 68 2.23 -22.02 11.89
C VAL A 68 3.01 -23.26 11.47
N LYS A 69 3.40 -23.36 10.19
CA LYS A 69 4.09 -24.54 9.63
C LYS A 69 5.59 -24.53 9.91
N ASP A 70 6.23 -23.39 9.70
CA ASP A 70 7.68 -23.27 9.60
C ASP A 70 8.30 -22.36 10.67
N GLN A 71 7.48 -21.80 11.57
CA GLN A 71 7.91 -21.03 12.73
C GLN A 71 8.88 -19.89 12.34
N GLU A 72 10.05 -19.78 12.96
CA GLU A 72 11.01 -18.70 12.72
C GLU A 72 11.51 -18.66 11.27
N GLN A 73 11.50 -19.78 10.53
CA GLN A 73 11.89 -19.79 9.12
C GLN A 73 10.93 -18.94 8.28
N ALA A 74 9.63 -18.92 8.60
CA ALA A 74 8.66 -18.06 7.93
C ALA A 74 8.94 -16.57 8.22
N GLN A 75 9.33 -16.24 9.45
CA GLN A 75 9.75 -14.88 9.82
C GLN A 75 10.96 -14.43 9.00
N TRP A 76 11.99 -15.28 8.88
CA TRP A 76 13.20 -14.95 8.11
C TRP A 76 12.91 -14.81 6.61
N ARG A 77 12.01 -15.63 6.06
CA ARG A 77 11.58 -15.49 4.66
C ARG A 77 10.82 -14.19 4.43
N LEU A 78 9.91 -13.82 5.33
CA LEU A 78 9.18 -12.55 5.23
C LEU A 78 10.12 -11.35 5.35
N GLU A 79 11.08 -11.40 6.29
CA GLU A 79 12.15 -10.41 6.42
C GLU A 79 12.90 -10.26 5.10
N LYS A 80 13.48 -11.37 4.60
CA LYS A 80 14.24 -11.40 3.34
C LYS A 80 13.44 -10.95 2.12
N THR A 81 12.14 -11.24 2.08
CA THR A 81 11.25 -10.81 0.97
C THR A 81 11.14 -9.29 0.90
N LYS A 82 11.30 -8.61 2.03
CA LYS A 82 11.20 -7.16 2.14
C LYS A 82 12.55 -6.46 1.96
N ASP A 83 13.67 -7.19 1.85
CA ASP A 83 15.00 -6.59 1.68
C ASP A 83 15.01 -5.59 0.51
N GLY A 84 15.36 -4.33 0.78
CA GLY A 84 15.40 -3.24 -0.19
C GLY A 84 14.03 -2.69 -0.62
N HIS A 85 12.93 -3.21 -0.09
CA HIS A 85 11.59 -2.69 -0.38
C HIS A 85 11.33 -1.41 0.44
N PRO A 86 10.59 -0.40 -0.09
CA PRO A 86 10.29 0.83 0.67
C PRO A 86 9.59 0.63 2.02
N THR A 87 9.00 -0.53 2.27
CA THR A 87 8.33 -0.89 3.54
C THR A 87 9.15 -1.82 4.43
N GLU A 88 10.41 -2.11 4.06
CA GLU A 88 11.34 -2.95 4.82
C GLU A 88 11.40 -2.49 6.28
N SER A 89 11.72 -1.22 6.48
CA SER A 89 11.76 -0.60 7.79
C SER A 89 10.45 0.08 8.17
N HIS A 90 9.84 -0.43 9.22
CA HIS A 90 8.72 0.23 9.86
C HIS A 90 9.14 1.53 10.57
N HIS A 91 10.41 1.70 10.95
CA HIS A 91 10.91 2.94 11.55
C HIS A 91 10.95 4.09 10.54
N VAL A 92 11.41 3.83 9.31
CA VAL A 92 11.37 4.80 8.21
C VAL A 92 9.94 5.14 7.85
N MET A 93 9.08 4.12 7.68
CA MET A 93 7.66 4.32 7.37
C MET A 93 6.92 5.12 8.45
N ALA A 94 7.23 4.88 9.72
CA ALA A 94 6.70 5.64 10.86
C ALA A 94 7.43 6.97 11.13
N ARG A 95 8.45 7.30 10.31
CA ARG A 95 9.27 8.52 10.42
C ARG A 95 9.89 8.72 11.80
N VAL A 96 10.35 7.64 12.44
CA VAL A 96 10.87 7.67 13.82
C VAL A 96 12.03 8.67 13.96
N GLY A 97 12.98 8.68 13.01
CA GLY A 97 14.10 9.62 13.04
C GLY A 97 13.65 11.09 13.05
N HIS A 98 12.64 11.44 12.25
CA HIS A 98 12.10 12.80 12.21
C HIS A 98 11.54 13.24 13.57
N PHE A 99 10.78 12.36 14.23
CA PHE A 99 10.24 12.68 15.56
C PHE A 99 11.32 12.75 16.63
N GLN A 100 12.34 11.89 16.56
CA GLN A 100 13.50 11.98 17.46
C GLN A 100 14.26 13.31 17.30
N GLU A 101 14.40 13.84 16.08
CA GLU A 101 15.00 15.17 15.85
C GLU A 101 14.17 16.29 16.49
N LEU A 102 12.84 16.23 16.35
CA LEU A 102 11.95 17.18 16.99
C LEU A 102 12.02 17.10 18.52
N GLU A 103 12.03 15.89 19.09
CA GLU A 103 12.17 15.68 20.53
C GLU A 103 13.49 16.26 21.07
N LYS A 104 14.61 16.01 20.38
CA LYS A 104 15.91 16.59 20.76
C LYS A 104 15.90 18.12 20.73
N LYS A 105 15.16 18.71 19.79
CA LYS A 105 15.07 20.17 19.64
C LYS A 105 14.21 20.83 20.72
N TYR A 106 13.11 20.20 21.12
CA TYR A 106 12.10 20.87 21.94
C TYR A 106 11.92 20.30 23.36
N ILE A 107 12.42 19.10 23.64
CA ILE A 107 12.23 18.43 24.93
C ILE A 107 13.60 18.19 25.60
N PRO A 108 13.96 18.97 26.63
CA PRO A 108 15.20 18.79 27.38
C PRO A 108 15.38 17.36 27.88
N GLY A 109 16.60 16.83 27.78
CA GLY A 109 16.93 15.45 28.22
C GLY A 109 16.58 14.34 27.22
N SER A 110 15.91 14.65 26.10
CA SER A 110 15.54 13.63 25.11
C SER A 110 16.73 12.92 24.46
N ASP A 111 17.85 13.61 24.24
CA ASP A 111 19.03 12.99 23.63
C ASP A 111 19.61 11.86 24.52
N ALA A 112 19.66 12.06 25.83
CA ALA A 112 20.11 11.05 26.78
C ALA A 112 19.11 9.87 26.87
N ARG A 113 17.81 10.16 26.88
CA ARG A 113 16.76 9.13 26.90
C ARG A 113 16.78 8.27 25.64
N ILE A 114 16.92 8.88 24.46
CA ILE A 114 16.96 8.16 23.18
C ILE A 114 18.18 7.24 23.12
N LYS A 115 19.37 7.74 23.50
CA LYS A 115 20.61 6.94 23.54
C LYS A 115 20.55 5.76 24.51
N GLY A 116 19.74 5.85 25.57
CA GLY A 116 19.54 4.77 26.54
C GLY A 116 18.46 3.76 26.16
N SER A 117 17.78 3.92 25.02
CA SER A 117 16.70 3.02 24.61
C SER A 117 17.25 1.70 24.03
N ALA A 118 16.60 0.58 24.36
CA ALA A 118 16.96 -0.74 23.83
C ALA A 118 16.85 -0.84 22.29
N GLY A 119 16.09 0.06 21.66
CA GLY A 119 15.96 0.15 20.20
C GLY A 119 16.89 1.19 19.53
N PHE A 120 17.81 1.81 20.28
CA PHE A 120 18.75 2.77 19.71
C PHE A 120 19.94 2.03 19.11
N ASP A 121 20.03 2.00 17.78
CA ASP A 121 21.22 1.58 17.06
C ASP A 121 21.77 2.76 16.25
N ASP A 122 22.92 3.29 16.69
CA ASP A 122 23.63 4.41 16.05
C ASP A 122 24.08 4.08 14.61
N LYS A 123 24.11 2.78 14.25
CA LYS A 123 24.63 2.28 12.98
C LYS A 123 23.56 1.76 12.02
N ARG A 124 22.32 1.60 12.48
CA ARG A 124 21.21 1.12 11.66
C ARG A 124 20.09 2.14 11.70
N MET A 125 20.18 3.13 10.80
CA MET A 125 18.97 3.67 10.19
C MET A 125 18.35 2.52 9.39
N HIS A 126 17.62 1.64 10.08
CA HIS A 126 16.72 0.69 9.45
C HIS A 126 15.75 1.47 8.58
#